data_AF-A0A9D6J021-F1
#
_entry.id   AF-A0A9D6J021-F1
#
_cell.length_a   1.000
_cell.length_b   1.000
_cell.length_c   1.000
_cell.angle_alpha   90.00
_cell.angle_beta   90.00
_cell.angle_gamma   90.00
#
_symmetry.space_group_name_H-M   'P 1'
#
loop_
_entity.id
_entity.type
_entity.pdbx_description
1 polymer ?
#
loop_
_entity_poly.entity_id
_entity_poly.type
_entity_poly.pdbx_seq_one_letter_code
_entity_poly.pdbx_strand_id
1 'polypeptide(L)'
;MTPRWIAAVVLVLVIGLAGAAARAEPVNVQAAVRADMGRIVFAWNAPVRFESSVAGGRLTLRFGRPIEADYSRVTRALGKYVGSVTPGGDGRSVTFALKGDVDVYSFDSGSSVIVEIVDKAPTGDKAADKKPEPAPAKAPPTPATTADAAASSLPTVRVRTGRHPDYTRLVFDWPESVPYTVKQEDGVATVAFGRAAALDLKALTPPPPFVGEARARAGDASVTVTLAVPKSSRLKHSLAGAKVVVDVGR
;
A
#
# COMPACT_ATOMS: atom_id res chain seq x y z
N MET A 1 -20.71 32.60 -73.80
CA MET A 1 -21.53 31.38 -73.58
C MET A 1 -20.58 30.19 -73.60
N THR A 2 -20.22 29.46 -72.55
CA THR A 2 -20.78 29.13 -71.23
C THR A 2 -19.61 28.65 -70.33
N PRO A 3 -19.50 29.00 -69.03
CA PRO A 3 -18.47 28.42 -68.17
C PRO A 3 -18.88 27.00 -67.73
N ARG A 4 -17.98 26.02 -67.87
CA ARG A 4 -18.15 24.66 -67.34
C ARG A 4 -17.68 24.65 -65.89
N TRP A 5 -18.61 24.49 -64.95
CA TRP A 5 -18.30 24.35 -63.53
C TRP A 5 -18.00 22.87 -63.27
N ILE A 6 -16.76 22.54 -62.93
CA ILE A 6 -16.42 21.20 -62.44
C ILE A 6 -16.82 21.16 -60.97
N ALA A 7 -17.94 20.49 -60.68
CA ALA A 7 -18.32 20.15 -59.32
C ALA A 7 -17.38 19.05 -58.81
N ALA A 8 -16.44 19.40 -57.94
CA ALA A 8 -15.67 18.43 -57.17
C ALA A 8 -16.53 17.95 -55.99
N VAL A 9 -17.01 16.72 -56.05
CA VAL A 9 -17.66 16.04 -54.92
C VAL A 9 -16.58 15.64 -53.93
N VAL A 10 -16.53 16.32 -52.78
CA VAL A 10 -15.72 15.90 -51.63
C VAL A 10 -16.51 14.83 -50.86
N LEU A 11 -16.10 13.57 -51.01
CA LEU A 11 -16.59 12.48 -50.17
C LEU A 11 -15.83 12.50 -48.85
N VAL A 12 -16.44 13.06 -47.79
CA VAL A 12 -15.92 12.94 -46.42
C VAL A 12 -16.25 11.54 -45.91
N LEU A 13 -15.23 10.67 -45.85
CA LEU A 13 -15.30 9.38 -45.19
C LEU A 13 -15.22 9.61 -43.67
N VAL A 14 -16.37 9.63 -42.99
CA VAL A 14 -16.43 9.62 -41.53
C VAL A 14 -16.12 8.18 -41.06
N ILE A 15 -14.85 7.92 -40.73
CA ILE A 15 -14.45 6.71 -40.03
C ILE A 15 -14.92 6.85 -38.58
N GLY A 16 -16.05 6.25 -38.25
CA GLY A 16 -16.51 6.14 -36.87
C GLY A 16 -15.57 5.23 -36.09
N LEU A 17 -14.73 5.81 -35.22
CA LEU A 17 -14.10 5.06 -34.14
C LEU A 17 -15.21 4.62 -33.19
N ALA A 18 -15.71 3.41 -33.37
CA ALA A 18 -16.48 2.71 -32.35
C ALA A 18 -15.54 2.40 -31.18
N GLY A 19 -15.41 3.35 -30.25
CA GLY A 19 -14.77 3.08 -28.97
C GLY A 19 -15.54 1.94 -28.31
N ALA A 20 -14.85 0.82 -28.06
CA ALA A 20 -15.42 -0.27 -27.28
C ALA A 20 -15.95 0.33 -25.98
N ALA A 21 -17.28 0.34 -25.80
CA ALA A 21 -17.88 0.76 -24.54
C ALA A 21 -17.28 -0.14 -23.46
N ALA A 22 -16.41 0.42 -22.63
CA ALA A 22 -15.84 -0.29 -21.50
C ALA A 22 -17.01 -0.71 -20.60
N ARG A 23 -17.41 -1.97 -20.69
CA ARG A 23 -18.44 -2.55 -19.83
C ARG A 23 -17.95 -2.45 -18.38
N ALA A 24 -18.84 -2.08 -17.47
CA ALA A 24 -18.52 -2.12 -16.05
C ALA A 24 -18.24 -3.56 -15.64
N GLU A 25 -17.13 -3.75 -14.93
CA GLU A 25 -16.74 -5.08 -14.44
C GLU A 25 -17.49 -5.36 -13.14
N PRO A 26 -18.15 -6.52 -12.99
CA PRO A 26 -18.74 -6.92 -11.72
C PRO A 26 -17.63 -7.22 -10.71
N VAL A 27 -17.56 -6.44 -9.64
CA VAL A 27 -16.53 -6.54 -8.59
C VAL A 27 -17.18 -7.02 -7.31
N ASN A 28 -16.68 -8.13 -6.77
CA ASN A 28 -17.13 -8.62 -5.46
C ASN A 28 -16.53 -7.74 -4.36
N VAL A 29 -17.40 -7.13 -3.55
CA VAL A 29 -16.99 -6.28 -2.43
C VAL A 29 -17.20 -7.01 -1.11
N GLN A 30 -16.11 -7.24 -0.41
CA GLN A 30 -16.13 -7.82 0.94
C GLN A 30 -15.84 -6.73 1.95
N ALA A 31 -16.50 -6.79 3.11
CA ALA A 31 -16.23 -5.87 4.21
C ALA A 31 -16.37 -6.58 5.55
N ALA A 32 -15.42 -6.34 6.46
CA ALA A 32 -15.43 -6.89 7.80
C ALA A 32 -14.59 -6.04 8.75
N VAL A 33 -14.97 -6.02 10.03
CA VAL A 33 -14.06 -5.56 11.08
C VAL A 33 -13.12 -6.72 11.44
N ARG A 34 -11.82 -6.41 11.54
CA ARG A 34 -10.76 -7.34 11.91
C ARG A 34 -9.80 -6.59 12.83
N ALA A 35 -9.55 -7.11 14.03
CA ALA A 35 -8.59 -6.54 14.99
C ALA A 35 -8.72 -5.01 15.14
N ASP A 36 -9.93 -4.52 15.42
CA ASP A 36 -10.27 -3.10 15.59
C ASP A 36 -10.03 -2.18 14.37
N MET A 37 -9.98 -2.78 13.19
CA MET A 37 -9.88 -2.08 11.90
C MET A 37 -11.00 -2.54 10.97
N GLY A 38 -11.59 -1.60 10.22
CA GLY A 38 -12.49 -1.89 9.12
C GLY A 38 -11.70 -2.23 7.87
N ARG A 39 -11.97 -3.37 7.22
CA ARG A 39 -11.33 -3.74 5.95
C ARG A 39 -12.39 -3.91 4.87
N ILE A 40 -12.14 -3.31 3.71
CA ILE A 40 -12.91 -3.47 2.47
C ILE A 40 -12.00 -4.10 1.43
N VAL A 41 -12.48 -5.11 0.71
CA VAL A 41 -11.75 -5.76 -0.37
C VAL A 41 -12.60 -5.71 -1.64
N PHE A 42 -12.07 -5.07 -2.66
CA PHE A 42 -12.58 -5.06 -4.02
C PHE A 42 -11.87 -6.15 -4.81
N ALA A 43 -12.53 -7.29 -5.04
CA ALA A 43 -11.95 -8.40 -5.77
C ALA A 43 -12.25 -8.29 -7.27
N TRP A 44 -11.24 -7.90 -8.05
CA TRP A 44 -11.32 -7.81 -9.51
C TRP A 44 -10.85 -9.11 -10.18
N ASN A 45 -11.24 -9.30 -11.43
CA ASN A 45 -10.81 -10.46 -12.23
C ASN A 45 -9.33 -10.41 -12.65
N ALA A 46 -8.76 -9.21 -12.67
CA ALA A 46 -7.39 -8.90 -13.07
C ALA A 46 -6.92 -7.63 -12.34
N PRO A 47 -5.60 -7.43 -12.18
CA PRO A 47 -5.06 -6.21 -11.56
C PRO A 47 -5.64 -4.94 -12.17
N VAL A 48 -5.96 -3.96 -11.32
CA VAL A 48 -6.54 -2.68 -11.73
C VAL A 48 -5.73 -1.55 -11.12
N ARG A 49 -5.44 -0.52 -11.91
CA ARG A 49 -4.92 0.73 -11.35
C ARG A 49 -6.02 1.42 -10.55
N PHE A 50 -5.67 2.02 -9.43
CA PHE A 50 -6.61 2.80 -8.66
C PHE A 50 -5.92 4.03 -8.06
N GLU A 51 -6.71 5.07 -7.85
CA GLU A 51 -6.35 6.25 -7.08
C GLU A 51 -7.22 6.26 -5.83
N SER A 52 -6.66 6.76 -4.72
CA SER A 52 -7.43 7.02 -3.51
C SER A 52 -7.15 8.41 -2.96
N SER A 53 -8.16 9.08 -2.45
CA SER A 53 -8.03 10.41 -1.87
C SER A 53 -8.89 10.50 -0.62
N VAL A 54 -8.34 11.06 0.46
CA VAL A 54 -9.07 11.32 1.69
C VAL A 54 -9.11 12.82 1.91
N ALA A 55 -10.30 13.41 1.84
CA ALA A 55 -10.50 14.83 2.02
C ALA A 55 -11.88 15.10 2.64
N GLY A 56 -11.95 16.02 3.60
CA GLY A 56 -13.22 16.44 4.20
C GLY A 56 -14.05 15.30 4.79
N GLY A 57 -13.41 14.32 5.45
CA GLY A 57 -14.07 13.16 6.02
C GLY A 57 -14.65 12.19 4.98
N ARG A 58 -14.16 12.25 3.73
CA ARG A 58 -14.56 11.35 2.66
C ARG A 58 -13.35 10.64 2.08
N LEU A 59 -13.47 9.32 1.90
CA LEU A 59 -12.57 8.56 1.04
C LEU A 59 -13.20 8.48 -0.35
N THR A 60 -12.47 8.89 -1.38
CA THR A 60 -12.84 8.65 -2.77
C THR A 60 -11.84 7.66 -3.36
N LEU A 61 -12.33 6.53 -3.87
CA LEU A 61 -11.56 5.60 -4.71
C LEU A 61 -11.96 5.82 -6.16
N ARG A 62 -10.99 5.87 -7.07
CA ARG A 62 -11.22 5.90 -8.52
C ARG A 62 -10.45 4.77 -9.19
N PHE A 63 -11.16 3.90 -9.89
CA PHE A 63 -10.55 2.78 -10.58
C PHE A 63 -10.27 3.10 -12.05
N GLY A 64 -9.19 2.53 -12.58
CA GLY A 64 -8.83 2.65 -14.00
C GLY A 64 -9.83 1.99 -14.94
N ARG A 65 -10.62 1.03 -14.44
CA ARG A 65 -11.69 0.34 -15.15
C ARG A 65 -13.05 0.65 -14.51
N PRO A 66 -14.16 0.69 -15.27
CA PRO A 66 -15.48 0.89 -14.71
C PRO A 66 -15.89 -0.28 -13.81
N ILE A 67 -16.60 0.04 -12.73
CA ILE A 67 -16.97 -0.87 -11.65
C ILE A 67 -18.49 -1.00 -11.54
N GLU A 68 -18.96 -2.23 -11.41
CA GLU A 68 -20.30 -2.56 -10.97
C GLU A 68 -20.21 -3.39 -9.68
N ALA A 69 -20.73 -2.87 -8.57
CA ALA A 69 -20.54 -3.48 -7.26
C ALA A 69 -21.71 -3.20 -6.31
N ASP A 70 -21.97 -4.15 -5.41
CA ASP A 70 -22.87 -3.97 -4.27
C ASP A 70 -22.07 -3.50 -3.04
N TYR A 71 -22.49 -2.39 -2.43
CA TYR A 71 -21.82 -1.79 -1.27
C TYR A 71 -22.58 -1.99 0.05
N SER A 72 -23.70 -2.73 0.04
CA SER A 72 -24.57 -2.91 1.21
C SER A 72 -23.85 -3.59 2.38
N ARG A 73 -22.90 -4.47 2.07
CA ARG A 73 -22.03 -5.11 3.07
C ARG A 73 -21.09 -4.12 3.75
N VAL A 74 -20.59 -3.11 3.03
CA VAL A 74 -19.70 -2.09 3.59
C VAL A 74 -20.42 -1.30 4.67
N THR A 75 -21.61 -0.76 4.36
CA THR A 75 -22.39 0.04 5.32
C THR A 75 -22.84 -0.79 6.52
N ARG A 76 -23.23 -2.05 6.30
CA ARG A 76 -23.66 -2.96 7.37
C ARG A 76 -22.51 -3.37 8.29
N ALA A 77 -21.38 -3.81 7.73
CA ALA A 77 -20.29 -4.38 8.51
C ALA A 77 -19.39 -3.30 9.14
N LEU A 78 -19.23 -2.16 8.47
CA LEU A 78 -18.32 -1.09 8.88
C LEU A 78 -19.06 0.16 9.36
N GLY A 79 -20.29 0.02 9.88
CA GLY A 79 -21.12 1.15 10.31
C GLY A 79 -20.47 2.08 11.36
N LYS A 80 -19.47 1.57 12.10
CA LYS A 80 -18.59 2.36 12.99
C LYS A 80 -17.76 3.39 12.21
N TYR A 81 -17.20 2.98 11.08
CA TYR A 81 -16.23 3.75 10.29
C TYR A 81 -16.84 4.43 9.07
N VAL A 82 -17.93 3.90 8.52
CA VAL A 82 -18.55 4.34 7.26
C VAL A 82 -20.01 4.74 7.50
N GLY A 83 -20.36 5.96 7.09
CA GLY A 83 -21.72 6.50 7.12
C GLY A 83 -22.55 6.12 5.91
N SER A 84 -21.99 6.33 4.73
CA SER A 84 -22.63 6.02 3.46
C SER A 84 -21.59 5.71 2.40
N VAL A 85 -22.04 5.02 1.35
CA VAL A 85 -21.25 4.74 0.15
C VAL A 85 -22.04 5.26 -1.05
N THR A 86 -21.38 6.07 -1.87
CA THR A 86 -22.00 6.72 -3.03
C THR A 86 -21.14 6.44 -4.27
N PRO A 87 -21.62 5.60 -5.20
CA PRO A 87 -20.99 5.43 -6.50
C PRO A 87 -20.97 6.76 -7.26
N GLY A 88 -19.87 7.04 -7.95
CA GLY A 88 -19.73 8.21 -8.81
C GLY A 88 -20.49 8.06 -10.11
N GLY A 89 -20.95 9.18 -10.67
CA GLY A 89 -21.61 9.21 -11.98
C GLY A 89 -20.69 8.85 -13.15
N ASP A 90 -19.38 8.77 -12.93
CA ASP A 90 -18.38 8.33 -13.91
C ASP A 90 -18.32 6.80 -14.08
N GLY A 91 -19.05 6.04 -13.24
CA GLY A 91 -19.05 4.58 -13.23
C GLY A 91 -17.70 3.96 -12.83
N ARG A 92 -16.78 4.76 -12.30
CA ARG A 92 -15.39 4.34 -11.96
C ARG A 92 -14.99 4.73 -10.56
N SER A 93 -15.69 5.69 -9.96
CA SER A 93 -15.40 6.19 -8.64
C SER A 93 -16.43 5.72 -7.63
N VAL A 94 -16.01 5.62 -6.37
CA VAL A 94 -16.90 5.42 -5.23
C VAL A 94 -16.41 6.24 -4.05
N THR A 95 -17.35 6.93 -3.41
CA THR A 95 -17.09 7.81 -2.27
C THR A 95 -17.68 7.22 -1.01
N PHE A 96 -16.88 7.07 0.04
CA PHE A 96 -17.26 6.62 1.37
C PHE A 96 -17.28 7.84 2.29
N ALA A 97 -18.42 8.12 2.93
CA ALA A 97 -18.47 9.07 4.02
C ALA A 97 -17.87 8.40 5.27
N LEU A 98 -16.73 8.89 5.73
CA LEU A 98 -16.03 8.36 6.91
C LEU A 98 -16.65 8.93 8.19
N LYS A 99 -16.58 8.15 9.27
CA LYS A 99 -17.01 8.53 10.63
C LYS A 99 -15.80 8.50 11.56
N GLY A 100 -15.78 9.42 12.51
CA GLY A 100 -14.70 9.55 13.49
C GLY A 100 -13.43 10.17 12.91
N ASP A 101 -12.40 10.28 13.76
CA ASP A 101 -11.03 10.60 13.33
C ASP A 101 -10.34 9.27 12.99
N VAL A 102 -10.22 8.98 11.70
CA VAL A 102 -9.74 7.69 11.20
C VAL A 102 -8.62 7.88 10.20
N ASP A 103 -7.67 6.97 10.22
CA ASP A 103 -6.68 6.83 9.16
C ASP A 103 -7.15 5.79 8.14
N VAL A 104 -6.93 6.09 6.86
CA VAL A 104 -7.28 5.20 5.76
C VAL A 104 -6.03 4.80 4.99
N TYR A 105 -5.91 3.51 4.75
CA TYR A 105 -4.86 2.86 4.00
C TYR A 105 -5.50 2.21 2.76
N SER A 106 -4.84 2.29 1.61
CA SER A 106 -5.35 1.64 0.40
C SER A 106 -4.18 1.12 -0.43
N PHE A 107 -4.30 -0.10 -0.94
CA PHE A 107 -3.23 -0.76 -1.70
C PHE A 107 -3.80 -1.86 -2.59
N ASP A 108 -3.08 -2.20 -3.65
CA ASP A 108 -3.38 -3.37 -4.47
C ASP A 108 -2.73 -4.64 -3.91
N SER A 109 -3.35 -5.77 -4.19
CA SER A 109 -2.95 -7.10 -3.74
C SER A 109 -3.37 -8.14 -4.77
N GLY A 110 -2.49 -8.42 -5.73
CA GLY A 110 -2.84 -9.28 -6.87
C GLY A 110 -3.91 -8.60 -7.71
N SER A 111 -5.08 -9.22 -7.85
CA SER A 111 -6.24 -8.62 -8.51
C SER A 111 -7.21 -7.93 -7.52
N SER A 112 -6.81 -7.70 -6.27
CA SER A 112 -7.66 -7.04 -5.29
C SER A 112 -7.19 -5.62 -4.99
N VAL A 113 -8.11 -4.70 -4.75
CA VAL A 113 -7.82 -3.43 -4.06
C VAL A 113 -8.36 -3.53 -2.64
N ILE A 114 -7.50 -3.28 -1.67
CA ILE A 114 -7.83 -3.36 -0.24
C ILE A 114 -7.85 -1.95 0.30
N VAL A 115 -8.88 -1.66 1.10
CA VAL A 115 -8.96 -0.45 1.91
C VAL A 115 -9.06 -0.86 3.37
N GLU A 116 -8.22 -0.26 4.19
CA GLU A 116 -8.19 -0.45 5.63
C GLU A 116 -8.48 0.89 6.31
N ILE A 117 -9.37 0.87 7.30
CA ILE A 117 -9.85 2.05 8.03
C ILE A 117 -9.64 1.79 9.52
N VAL A 118 -8.83 2.61 10.16
CA VAL A 118 -8.39 2.42 11.55
C VAL A 118 -8.76 3.66 12.35
N ASP A 119 -9.19 3.50 13.60
CA ASP A 119 -9.30 4.65 14.51
C ASP A 119 -7.92 5.31 14.64
N LYS A 120 -7.87 6.63 14.47
CA LYS A 120 -6.63 7.36 14.68
C LYS A 120 -6.33 7.37 16.17
N ALA A 121 -5.08 7.07 16.52
CA ALA A 121 -4.67 7.05 17.91
C ALA A 121 -4.87 8.45 18.54
N PRO A 122 -5.44 8.56 19.77
CA PRO A 122 -5.57 9.83 20.44
C PRO A 122 -4.19 10.47 20.59
N THR A 123 -4.05 11.71 20.13
CA THR A 123 -2.85 12.49 20.36
C THR A 123 -2.90 13.00 21.80
N GLY A 124 -2.22 12.32 22.72
CA GLY A 124 -2.19 12.68 24.14
C GLY A 124 -0.99 12.07 24.85
N ASP A 125 -0.15 12.94 25.39
CA ASP A 125 1.13 12.67 26.02
C ASP A 125 1.11 11.64 27.17
N LYS A 126 2.02 10.68 27.09
CA LYS A 126 3.03 10.40 28.13
C LYS A 126 4.11 9.49 27.56
N ALA A 127 5.26 10.11 27.27
CA ALA A 127 6.52 9.41 27.17
C ALA A 127 6.76 8.62 28.46
N ALA A 128 6.98 7.32 28.32
CA ALA A 128 7.92 6.63 29.19
C ALA A 128 9.21 6.51 28.40
N ASP A 129 10.14 7.42 28.69
CA ASP A 129 11.52 7.37 28.24
C ASP A 129 12.11 5.97 28.50
N LYS A 130 12.31 5.22 27.43
CA LYS A 130 13.45 4.30 27.34
C LYS A 130 14.34 4.80 26.22
N LYS A 131 15.20 5.75 26.59
CA LYS A 131 16.49 5.98 25.94
C LYS A 131 17.14 4.61 25.67
N PRO A 132 17.50 4.27 24.42
CA PRO A 132 18.40 3.15 24.18
C PRO A 132 19.76 3.54 24.79
N GLU A 133 20.07 2.94 25.93
CA GLU A 133 21.44 2.87 26.45
C GLU A 133 22.37 2.36 25.33
N PRO A 134 23.45 3.07 24.98
CA PRO A 134 24.41 2.58 24.00
C PRO A 134 25.28 1.51 24.67
N ALA A 135 24.98 0.23 24.45
CA ALA A 135 25.90 -0.85 24.82
C ALA A 135 26.96 -1.06 23.72
N PRO A 136 28.23 -1.28 24.09
CA PRO A 136 29.39 -1.01 23.25
C PRO A 136 29.67 -2.09 22.20
N ALA A 137 30.30 -1.64 21.11
CA ALA A 137 30.88 -2.47 20.07
C ALA A 137 31.82 -3.54 20.65
N LYS A 138 31.57 -4.80 20.31
CA LYS A 138 32.63 -5.81 20.18
C LYS A 138 32.66 -6.29 18.73
N ALA A 139 33.83 -6.12 18.13
CA ALA A 139 34.19 -6.57 16.79
C ALA A 139 34.26 -8.12 16.72
N PRO A 140 34.29 -8.70 15.51
CA PRO A 140 33.81 -10.05 15.19
C PRO A 140 34.85 -11.16 15.40
N PRO A 141 34.44 -12.44 15.46
CA PRO A 141 35.29 -13.54 15.02
C PRO A 141 34.95 -13.94 13.58
N THR A 142 35.96 -13.91 12.71
CA THR A 142 35.98 -14.59 11.40
C THR A 142 36.75 -15.93 11.55
N PRO A 143 36.75 -16.83 10.56
CA PRO A 143 35.75 -17.86 10.29
C PRO A 143 36.31 -19.29 10.54
N ALA A 144 35.42 -20.27 10.78
CA ALA A 144 35.78 -21.68 10.62
C ALA A 144 34.73 -22.38 9.75
N THR A 145 35.20 -22.84 8.60
CA THR A 145 34.52 -23.73 7.65
C THR A 145 34.06 -25.01 8.33
N THR A 146 32.81 -25.41 8.10
CA THR A 146 32.45 -26.82 7.88
C THR A 146 31.31 -26.84 6.88
N ALA A 147 31.55 -27.54 5.78
CA ALA A 147 30.58 -27.84 4.75
C ALA A 147 29.48 -28.73 5.33
N ASP A 148 28.22 -28.36 5.12
CA ASP A 148 27.13 -29.32 5.02
C ASP A 148 26.08 -28.79 4.04
N ALA A 149 25.48 -29.73 3.31
CA ALA A 149 24.56 -29.51 2.21
C ALA A 149 23.32 -28.71 2.62
N ALA A 150 22.90 -27.73 1.82
CA ALA A 150 21.56 -27.19 1.94
C ALA A 150 21.12 -26.58 0.60
N ALA A 151 19.96 -27.02 0.11
CA ALA A 151 19.15 -26.25 -0.82
C ALA A 151 19.11 -24.79 -0.34
N SER A 152 19.44 -23.84 -1.22
CA SER A 152 19.63 -22.43 -0.89
C SER A 152 18.45 -21.82 -0.14
N SER A 153 18.47 -21.92 1.19
CA SER A 153 17.54 -21.19 2.04
C SER A 153 18.07 -19.77 2.18
N LEU A 154 17.29 -18.79 1.71
CA LEU A 154 17.64 -17.38 1.82
C LEU A 154 17.97 -17.00 3.27
N PRO A 155 18.97 -16.14 3.52
CA PRO A 155 19.25 -15.66 4.87
C PRO A 155 18.00 -14.98 5.44
N THR A 156 17.70 -15.23 6.71
CA THR A 156 16.57 -14.58 7.38
C THR A 156 17.00 -13.25 7.96
N VAL A 157 16.35 -12.16 7.58
CA VAL A 157 16.56 -10.83 8.15
C VAL A 157 15.37 -10.49 9.05
N ARG A 158 15.67 -10.20 10.32
CA ARG A 158 14.66 -9.83 11.30
C ARG A 158 14.19 -8.40 11.07
N VAL A 159 12.89 -8.18 11.13
CA VAL A 159 12.31 -6.83 11.17
C VAL A 159 11.83 -6.52 12.58
N ARG A 160 12.28 -5.40 13.12
CA ARG A 160 11.86 -4.88 14.43
C ARG A 160 11.00 -3.65 14.26
N THR A 161 10.13 -3.41 15.22
CA THR A 161 9.29 -2.21 15.28
C THR A 161 9.54 -1.43 16.56
N GLY A 162 9.59 -0.11 16.46
CA GLY A 162 9.66 0.83 17.57
C GLY A 162 8.52 1.84 17.44
N ARG A 163 7.69 1.99 18.47
CA ARG A 163 6.56 2.92 18.47
C ARG A 163 7.00 4.26 19.07
N HIS A 164 6.74 5.33 18.35
CA HIS A 164 6.92 6.71 18.81
C HIS A 164 5.61 7.49 18.63
N PRO A 165 5.44 8.66 19.30
CA PRO A 165 4.19 9.42 19.22
C PRO A 165 3.78 9.83 17.79
N ASP A 166 4.77 10.17 16.96
CA ASP A 166 4.52 10.74 15.62
C ASP A 166 4.95 9.83 14.47
N TYR A 167 5.56 8.69 14.77
CA TYR A 167 6.01 7.72 13.77
C TYR A 167 6.18 6.31 14.34
N THR A 168 6.16 5.32 13.46
CA THR A 168 6.65 3.97 13.73
C THR A 168 7.99 3.78 13.04
N ARG A 169 8.98 3.31 13.79
CA ARG A 169 10.29 2.90 13.28
C ARG A 169 10.28 1.43 12.93
N LEU A 170 10.62 1.09 11.70
CA LEU A 170 10.98 -0.26 11.27
C LEU A 170 12.50 -0.35 11.20
N VAL A 171 13.07 -1.44 11.72
CA VAL A 171 14.50 -1.73 11.60
C VAL A 171 14.70 -3.10 10.97
N PHE A 172 15.34 -3.12 9.82
CA PHE A 172 15.76 -4.32 9.11
C PHE A 172 17.17 -4.68 9.58
N ASP A 173 17.29 -5.74 10.37
CA ASP A 173 18.54 -6.17 11.00
C ASP A 173 19.39 -6.99 10.02
N TRP A 174 19.83 -6.37 8.93
CA TRP A 174 20.73 -7.00 7.98
C TRP A 174 22.09 -7.35 8.62
N PRO A 175 22.68 -8.52 8.32
CA PRO A 175 23.97 -8.93 8.87
C PRO A 175 25.13 -8.13 8.29
N GLU A 176 24.98 -7.64 7.06
CA GLU A 176 25.95 -6.83 6.33
C GLU A 176 25.24 -5.65 5.66
N SER A 177 25.98 -4.57 5.38
CA SER A 177 25.42 -3.42 4.68
C SER A 177 24.85 -3.85 3.32
N VAL A 178 23.67 -3.35 2.99
CA VAL A 178 22.94 -3.69 1.77
C VAL A 178 22.52 -2.43 1.04
N PRO A 179 22.72 -2.33 -0.29
CA PRO A 179 22.14 -1.23 -1.05
C PRO A 179 20.62 -1.31 -0.99
N TYR A 180 19.96 -0.18 -0.77
CA TYR A 180 18.50 -0.13 -0.71
C TYR A 180 17.94 1.16 -1.30
N THR A 181 16.66 1.11 -1.67
CA THR A 181 15.88 2.28 -2.08
C THR A 181 14.55 2.29 -1.34
N VAL A 182 14.04 3.49 -1.06
CA VAL A 182 12.72 3.70 -0.47
C VAL A 182 11.92 4.59 -1.41
N LYS A 183 10.70 4.16 -1.73
CA LYS A 183 9.73 4.94 -2.51
C LYS A 183 8.40 4.93 -1.79
N GLN A 184 7.64 6.01 -1.95
CA GLN A 184 6.27 6.10 -1.50
C GLN A 184 5.42 6.58 -2.67
N GLU A 185 4.37 5.82 -2.99
CA GLU A 185 3.41 6.18 -4.03
C GLU A 185 2.05 5.71 -3.57
N ASP A 186 1.05 6.58 -3.64
CA ASP A 186 -0.35 6.23 -3.38
C ASP A 186 -0.65 5.42 -2.10
N GLY A 187 0.01 5.78 -0.98
CA GLY A 187 -0.25 5.13 0.32
C GLY A 187 0.45 3.77 0.44
N VAL A 188 1.42 3.53 -0.44
CA VAL A 188 2.26 2.34 -0.44
C VAL A 188 3.71 2.79 -0.30
N ALA A 189 4.36 2.37 0.78
CA ALA A 189 5.80 2.51 0.96
C ALA A 189 6.49 1.23 0.48
N THR A 190 7.41 1.36 -0.47
CA THR A 190 8.21 0.27 -1.02
C THR A 190 9.66 0.44 -0.60
N VAL A 191 10.20 -0.58 0.06
CA VAL A 191 11.63 -0.67 0.40
C VAL A 191 12.24 -1.83 -0.39
N ALA A 192 13.11 -1.53 -1.35
CA ALA A 192 13.78 -2.55 -2.16
C ALA A 192 15.24 -2.69 -1.72
N PHE A 193 15.64 -3.90 -1.34
CA PHE A 193 17.00 -4.26 -0.95
C PHE A 193 17.68 -5.04 -2.06
N GLY A 194 18.91 -4.67 -2.43
CA GLY A 194 19.71 -5.32 -3.47
C GLY A 194 20.34 -6.66 -3.07
N ARG A 195 19.77 -7.34 -2.08
CA ARG A 195 20.17 -8.69 -1.65
C ARG A 195 18.93 -9.52 -1.36
N ALA A 196 18.90 -10.76 -1.82
CA ALA A 196 17.80 -11.68 -1.53
C ALA A 196 17.86 -12.14 -0.07
N ALA A 197 16.72 -12.13 0.60
CA ALA A 197 16.56 -12.60 1.97
C ALA A 197 15.11 -12.98 2.25
N ALA A 198 14.89 -13.88 3.21
CA ALA A 198 13.59 -14.07 3.82
C ALA A 198 13.42 -13.03 4.94
N LEU A 199 12.35 -12.23 4.91
CA LEU A 199 12.13 -11.21 5.94
C LEU A 199 11.13 -11.71 6.99
N ASP A 200 11.53 -11.65 8.26
CA ASP A 200 10.62 -11.95 9.37
C ASP A 200 9.79 -10.71 9.71
N LEU A 201 8.54 -10.67 9.21
CA LEU A 201 7.59 -9.57 9.40
C LEU A 201 6.67 -9.76 10.62
N LYS A 202 6.90 -10.76 11.48
CA LYS A 202 6.01 -11.06 12.63
C LYS A 202 5.78 -9.83 13.53
N ALA A 203 6.75 -8.95 13.67
CA ALA A 203 6.64 -7.73 14.47
C ALA A 203 5.67 -6.67 13.91
N LEU A 204 5.15 -6.87 12.69
CA LEU A 204 4.13 -6.05 12.03
C LEU A 204 2.73 -6.69 12.12
N THR A 205 2.57 -7.76 12.89
CA THR A 205 1.28 -8.41 13.16
C THR A 205 1.04 -8.49 14.67
N PRO A 206 0.06 -7.75 15.24
CA PRO A 206 -0.82 -6.81 14.54
C PRO A 206 -0.07 -5.57 14.03
N PRO A 207 -0.62 -4.84 13.04
CA PRO A 207 0.04 -3.67 12.47
C PRO A 207 0.29 -2.57 13.53
N PRO A 208 1.49 -1.96 13.55
CA PRO A 208 1.77 -0.82 14.44
C PRO A 208 1.15 0.47 13.87
N PRO A 209 1.07 1.57 14.65
CA PRO A 209 0.58 2.85 14.15
C PRO A 209 1.27 3.29 12.86
N PHE A 210 0.55 3.95 11.96
CA PHE A 210 1.04 4.45 10.66
C PHE A 210 1.47 3.38 9.64
N VAL A 211 1.43 2.09 9.99
CA VAL A 211 1.82 1.00 9.10
C VAL A 211 0.70 -0.03 9.10
N GLY A 212 0.05 -0.20 7.96
CA GLY A 212 -0.95 -1.24 7.74
C GLY A 212 -0.30 -2.57 7.35
N GLU A 213 -0.96 -3.31 6.45
CA GLU A 213 -0.44 -4.59 5.97
C GLU A 213 0.99 -4.46 5.41
N ALA A 214 1.85 -5.40 5.80
CA ALA A 214 3.23 -5.49 5.37
C ALA A 214 3.48 -6.82 4.66
N ARG A 215 4.20 -6.77 3.53
CA ARG A 215 4.55 -7.95 2.74
C ARG A 215 5.98 -7.88 2.26
N ALA A 216 6.60 -9.04 2.15
CA ALA A 216 7.93 -9.19 1.54
C ALA A 216 7.83 -10.12 0.33
N ARG A 217 8.47 -9.72 -0.77
CA ARG A 217 8.65 -10.55 -1.96
C ARG A 217 10.13 -10.72 -2.23
N ALA A 218 10.64 -11.92 -1.98
CA ALA A 218 11.99 -12.30 -2.37
C ALA A 218 12.01 -12.62 -3.87
N GLY A 219 13.01 -12.10 -4.57
CA GLY A 219 13.46 -12.58 -5.87
C GLY A 219 14.83 -13.24 -5.74
N ASP A 220 15.43 -13.59 -6.87
CA ASP A 220 16.68 -14.37 -6.88
C ASP A 220 17.87 -13.60 -6.29
N ALA A 221 17.91 -12.27 -6.49
CA ALA A 221 19.01 -11.41 -6.06
C ALA A 221 18.59 -10.27 -5.12
N SER A 222 17.29 -10.04 -4.92
CA SER A 222 16.76 -8.90 -4.16
C SER A 222 15.54 -9.28 -3.33
N VAL A 223 15.20 -8.45 -2.37
CA VAL A 223 13.92 -8.55 -1.66
C VAL A 223 13.25 -7.18 -1.60
N THR A 224 11.95 -7.16 -1.89
CA THR A 224 11.13 -5.96 -1.83
C THR A 224 10.13 -6.09 -0.68
N VAL A 225 10.09 -5.07 0.17
CA VAL A 225 9.07 -4.88 1.20
C VAL A 225 8.06 -3.86 0.73
N THR A 226 6.79 -4.20 0.86
CA THR A 226 5.68 -3.31 0.59
C THR A 226 4.92 -3.12 1.89
N LEU A 227 4.71 -1.86 2.28
CA LEU A 227 3.98 -1.46 3.48
C LEU A 227 2.80 -0.58 3.04
N ALA A 228 1.60 -0.91 3.50
CA ALA A 228 0.51 0.04 3.47
C ALA A 228 0.79 1.15 4.49
N VAL A 229 0.68 2.41 4.08
CA VAL A 229 0.90 3.59 4.93
C VAL A 229 -0.17 4.64 4.62
N PRO A 230 -0.53 5.53 5.56
CA PRO A 230 -1.40 6.65 5.23
C PRO A 230 -0.78 7.48 4.10
N LYS A 231 -1.59 7.94 3.14
CA LYS A 231 -1.08 8.75 2.02
C LYS A 231 -0.35 10.02 2.46
N SER A 232 -0.78 10.60 3.57
CA SER A 232 -0.16 11.77 4.18
C SER A 232 1.22 11.49 4.78
N SER A 233 1.61 10.23 4.96
CA SER A 233 2.80 9.87 5.72
C SER A 233 4.07 10.46 5.12
N ARG A 234 5.02 10.78 6.00
CA ARG A 234 6.40 11.10 5.69
C ARG A 234 7.26 9.88 6.00
N LEU A 235 8.06 9.46 5.01
CA LEU A 235 9.10 8.46 5.21
C LEU A 235 10.44 9.14 5.50
N LYS A 236 11.10 8.72 6.57
CA LYS A 236 12.53 8.97 6.80
C LYS A 236 13.24 7.64 6.82
N HIS A 237 14.43 7.56 6.25
CA HIS A 237 15.20 6.32 6.26
C HIS A 237 16.69 6.59 6.41
N SER A 238 17.40 5.64 7.01
CA SER A 238 18.84 5.77 7.25
C SER A 238 19.51 4.41 7.41
N LEU A 239 20.83 4.40 7.28
CA LEU A 239 21.67 3.28 7.70
C LEU A 239 22.11 3.48 9.15
N ALA A 240 22.08 2.40 9.92
CA ALA A 240 22.62 2.32 11.28
C ALA A 240 23.57 1.11 11.37
N GLY A 241 24.81 1.30 10.91
CA GLY A 241 25.71 0.20 10.59
C GLY A 241 25.18 -0.60 9.40
N ALA A 242 25.10 -1.93 9.55
CA ALA A 242 24.48 -2.80 8.54
C ALA A 242 22.94 -2.69 8.52
N LYS A 243 22.31 -2.12 9.55
CA LYS A 243 20.85 -2.08 9.68
C LYS A 243 20.27 -0.97 8.81
N VAL A 244 19.10 -1.22 8.24
CA VAL A 244 18.31 -0.18 7.57
C VAL A 244 17.15 0.20 8.46
N VAL A 245 17.00 1.50 8.71
CA VAL A 245 15.93 2.08 9.52
C VAL A 245 14.98 2.81 8.60
N VAL A 246 13.67 2.59 8.77
CA VAL A 246 12.60 3.32 8.06
C VAL A 246 11.58 3.79 9.09
N ASP A 247 11.47 5.11 9.25
CA ASP A 247 10.46 5.74 10.07
C ASP A 247 9.27 6.15 9.19
N VAL A 248 8.07 5.67 9.57
CA VAL A 248 6.79 5.99 8.93
C VAL A 248 6.00 6.85 9.89
N GLY A 249 5.83 8.13 9.57
CA GLY A 249 5.15 9.09 10.44
C GLY A 249 4.27 10.07 9.67
N ARG A 250 3.72 11.04 10.39
CA ARG A 250 2.88 12.12 9.84
C ARG A 250 3.70 13.13 9.04
#